data_AF-A0A420CHM4-F1
#
_entry.id   AF-A0A420CHM4-F1
#
_cell.length_a   1.000
_cell.length_b   1.000
_cell.length_c   1.000
_cell.angle_alpha   90.00
_cell.angle_beta   90.00
_cell.angle_gamma   90.00
#
_symmetry.space_group_name_H-M   'P 1'
#
loop_
_entity.id
_entity.type
_entity.pdbx_description
1 polymer ?
#
loop_
_entity_poly.entity_id
_entity_poly.type
_entity_poly.pdbx_seq_one_letter_code
_entity_poly.pdbx_strand_id
1 'polypeptide(L)'
;MKKHTDVNTKSGVTLDFIVYAVTSNLPANVHGVGGFFFQGYRIINKVENYCSDEEIKNNIAKYYTDITDEKERKLILHASEDMFVYHWKALFHEKQGSAKVIKDYFEYLKYFTDVNEIINEDCNYVDFDEINTLSDLYDAEEIESILFDVNYLLTEETCYGYEKEQDDDCLFEENYKIDLASLKEDFEDFVSLRYIFRNTYISYYASQILFLDQKSSIKMRRFMREIDALTNSPLISEVSNATKYLETLISENEVLCYRHSFNTPQLDGFFEELIPLVSFYDTLWNYLTILKDSNIFQLTYLNNIYQYNYVELDDEHCLYGMKLKYLNLKLYGENNDLNGESLSENFTYFFKEKENFVNYLNRKSFTIQEINIVLNLLSENKYNSLNIKSLNTDRDIYFFRICYFFHVFDYFTEVEGIVFDSIASFDSIIKFNPLNKRENKQQFLKNYTNINNSEHKDYPFTSKKTELFLSEIEYSLGIDREKLKPIPELRIY
;
A
#
# COMPACT_ATOMS: atom_id res chain seq x y z
N MET A 1 -23.61 -34.59 -1.69
CA MET A 1 -22.30 -33.94 -1.81
C MET A 1 -22.32 -33.11 -3.07
N LYS A 2 -22.31 -31.78 -2.96
CA LYS A 2 -22.16 -30.92 -4.15
C LYS A 2 -20.76 -31.24 -4.73
N LYS A 3 -20.68 -31.57 -6.03
CA LYS A 3 -19.40 -31.66 -6.75
C LYS A 3 -18.81 -30.25 -6.74
N HIS A 4 -18.02 -29.96 -5.71
CA HIS A 4 -17.05 -28.89 -5.76
C HIS A 4 -15.99 -29.36 -6.76
N THR A 5 -15.70 -28.56 -7.78
CA THR A 5 -14.46 -28.74 -8.54
C THR A 5 -13.35 -28.62 -7.49
N ASP A 6 -12.60 -29.69 -7.26
CA ASP A 6 -11.53 -29.68 -6.28
C ASP A 6 -10.54 -28.58 -6.71
N VAL A 7 -10.18 -27.70 -5.76
CA VAL A 7 -9.31 -26.53 -6.01
C VAL A 7 -7.99 -26.97 -6.66
N ASN A 8 -7.58 -28.21 -6.42
CA ASN A 8 -6.31 -28.73 -6.88
C ASN A 8 -6.40 -29.67 -8.08
N THR A 9 -7.54 -29.80 -8.75
CA THR A 9 -7.57 -30.53 -10.04
C THR A 9 -7.26 -29.59 -11.19
N LYS A 10 -6.79 -30.12 -12.32
CA LYS A 10 -6.55 -29.33 -13.53
C LYS A 10 -7.78 -28.47 -13.88
N SER A 11 -8.98 -29.06 -13.87
CA SER A 11 -10.24 -28.32 -14.10
C SER A 11 -10.52 -27.23 -13.07
N GLY A 12 -10.23 -27.47 -11.79
CA GLY A 12 -10.39 -26.45 -10.76
C GLY A 12 -9.44 -25.26 -10.96
N VAL A 13 -8.19 -25.55 -11.30
CA VAL A 13 -7.16 -24.55 -11.60
C VAL A 13 -7.50 -23.76 -12.86
N THR A 14 -7.95 -24.43 -13.93
CA THR A 14 -8.34 -23.77 -15.19
C THR A 14 -9.52 -22.82 -14.98
N LEU A 15 -10.57 -23.27 -14.27
CA LEU A 15 -11.70 -22.39 -13.94
C LEU A 15 -11.23 -21.16 -13.17
N ASP A 16 -10.44 -21.37 -12.12
CA ASP A 16 -9.95 -20.28 -11.27
C ASP A 16 -9.10 -19.29 -12.05
N PHE A 17 -8.23 -19.78 -12.94
CA PHE A 17 -7.37 -18.94 -13.77
C PHE A 17 -8.16 -18.13 -14.80
N ILE A 18 -9.09 -18.74 -15.54
CA ILE A 18 -9.91 -18.04 -16.54
C ILE A 18 -10.67 -16.89 -15.87
N VAL A 19 -11.33 -17.15 -14.76
CA VAL A 19 -12.10 -16.11 -14.06
C VAL A 19 -11.18 -15.04 -13.48
N TYR A 20 -10.01 -15.41 -12.96
CA TYR A 20 -8.98 -14.45 -12.53
C TYR A 20 -8.54 -13.54 -13.68
N ALA A 21 -8.16 -14.11 -14.82
CA ALA A 21 -7.66 -13.35 -15.98
C ALA A 21 -8.73 -12.40 -16.55
N VAL A 22 -9.99 -12.83 -16.60
CA VAL A 22 -11.09 -11.93 -17.00
C VAL A 22 -11.26 -10.79 -15.99
N THR A 23 -11.18 -11.10 -14.69
CA THR A 23 -11.35 -10.12 -13.61
C THR A 23 -10.19 -9.12 -13.55
N SER A 24 -8.94 -9.55 -13.80
CA SER A 24 -7.75 -8.69 -13.77
C SER A 24 -7.71 -7.72 -14.95
N ASN A 25 -8.22 -8.13 -16.11
CA ASN A 25 -8.17 -7.35 -17.34
C ASN A 25 -9.43 -6.50 -17.61
N LEU A 26 -10.54 -6.72 -16.89
CA LEU A 26 -11.79 -5.98 -17.10
C LEU A 26 -12.24 -5.19 -15.86
N PRO A 27 -11.78 -3.94 -15.69
CA PRO A 27 -12.06 -3.16 -14.48
C PRO A 27 -13.51 -2.66 -14.35
N ALA A 28 -14.36 -2.84 -15.37
CA ALA A 28 -15.74 -2.31 -15.41
C ALA A 28 -16.81 -3.39 -15.65
N ASN A 29 -16.78 -4.48 -14.89
CA ASN A 29 -17.78 -5.55 -14.98
C ASN A 29 -18.89 -5.40 -13.93
N VAL A 30 -20.10 -5.06 -14.37
CA VAL A 30 -21.32 -5.09 -13.53
C VAL A 30 -22.06 -6.44 -13.65
N HIS A 31 -21.79 -7.17 -14.74
CA HIS A 31 -22.45 -8.42 -15.12
C HIS A 31 -21.46 -9.34 -15.87
N GLY A 32 -21.40 -10.62 -15.49
CA GLY A 32 -20.54 -11.59 -16.18
C GLY A 32 -19.84 -12.54 -15.21
N VAL A 33 -18.80 -13.23 -15.65
CA VAL A 33 -18.09 -14.23 -14.86
C VAL A 33 -17.40 -13.62 -13.62
N GLY A 34 -16.91 -12.39 -13.71
CA GLY A 34 -16.39 -11.60 -12.58
C GLY A 34 -17.47 -10.91 -11.73
N GLY A 35 -18.73 -10.92 -12.19
CA GLY A 35 -19.85 -10.17 -11.65
C GLY A 35 -20.49 -10.72 -10.36
N PHE A 36 -19.86 -11.68 -9.68
CA PHE A 36 -20.47 -12.41 -8.56
C PHE A 36 -20.98 -11.48 -7.44
N PHE A 37 -20.22 -10.45 -7.08
CA PHE A 37 -20.60 -9.51 -6.04
C PHE A 37 -21.58 -8.42 -6.51
N PHE A 38 -21.83 -8.33 -7.83
CA PHE A 38 -22.72 -7.34 -8.44
C PHE A 38 -24.18 -7.79 -8.57
N GLN A 39 -24.49 -9.08 -8.35
CA GLN A 39 -25.83 -9.68 -8.54
C GLN A 39 -27.00 -8.96 -7.85
N GLY A 40 -26.72 -8.21 -6.78
CA GLY A 40 -27.71 -7.46 -6.00
C GLY A 40 -27.74 -5.97 -6.32
N TYR A 41 -27.00 -5.51 -7.32
CA TYR A 41 -26.81 -4.12 -7.65
C TYR A 41 -27.34 -3.85 -9.05
N ARG A 42 -27.77 -2.61 -9.31
CA ARG A 42 -27.93 -2.12 -10.67
C ARG A 42 -27.21 -0.80 -10.77
N ILE A 43 -26.56 -0.58 -11.90
CA ILE A 43 -26.21 0.78 -12.31
C ILE A 43 -27.55 1.50 -12.44
N ILE A 44 -27.69 2.60 -11.71
CA ILE A 44 -28.83 3.47 -11.86
C ILE A 44 -28.33 4.78 -12.47
N ASN A 45 -28.72 5.00 -13.71
CA ASN A 45 -28.72 6.32 -14.34
C ASN A 45 -30.15 6.87 -14.24
N LYS A 46 -30.51 7.42 -13.07
CA LYS A 46 -31.80 8.09 -12.91
C LYS A 46 -31.58 9.57 -12.81
N VAL A 47 -31.83 10.28 -13.90
CA VAL A 47 -31.78 11.74 -13.86
C VAL A 47 -32.98 12.29 -14.63
N GLU A 48 -33.91 12.90 -13.91
CA GLU A 48 -34.96 13.74 -14.53
C GLU A 48 -34.35 15.02 -15.15
N ASN A 49 -33.07 15.33 -14.86
CA ASN A 49 -32.28 16.46 -15.38
C ASN A 49 -30.81 16.06 -15.57
N TYR A 50 -30.52 15.21 -16.55
CA TYR A 50 -29.15 14.85 -16.93
C TYR A 50 -28.35 16.10 -17.33
N CYS A 51 -27.12 16.24 -16.83
CA CYS A 51 -26.18 17.26 -17.28
C CYS A 51 -24.95 16.54 -17.83
N SER A 52 -24.69 16.64 -19.14
CA SER A 52 -23.57 15.93 -19.75
C SER A 52 -22.21 16.51 -19.32
N ASP A 53 -21.13 15.75 -19.46
CA ASP A 53 -19.76 16.26 -19.24
C ASP A 53 -19.47 17.51 -20.06
N GLU A 54 -19.96 17.59 -21.30
CA GLU A 54 -19.87 18.79 -22.12
C GLU A 54 -20.62 19.97 -21.52
N GLU A 55 -21.82 19.75 -20.98
CA GLU A 55 -22.58 20.80 -20.29
C GLU A 55 -21.91 21.23 -18.99
N ILE A 56 -21.32 20.31 -18.22
CA ILE A 56 -20.49 20.63 -17.06
C ILE A 56 -19.28 21.47 -17.49
N LYS A 57 -18.53 21.05 -18.51
CA LYS A 57 -17.39 21.80 -19.07
C LYS A 57 -17.81 23.19 -19.53
N ASN A 58 -18.95 23.31 -20.21
CA ASN A 58 -19.51 24.58 -20.65
C ASN A 58 -19.93 25.47 -19.48
N ASN A 59 -20.55 24.89 -18.45
CA ASN A 59 -20.92 25.61 -17.23
C ASN A 59 -19.67 26.09 -16.49
N ILE A 60 -18.63 25.27 -16.38
CA ILE A 60 -17.36 25.66 -15.78
C ILE A 60 -16.75 26.83 -16.55
N ALA A 61 -16.65 26.72 -17.88
CA ALA A 61 -16.13 27.81 -18.71
C ALA A 61 -16.95 29.10 -18.59
N LYS A 62 -18.26 28.99 -18.38
CA LYS A 62 -19.20 30.12 -18.24
C LYS A 62 -19.12 30.80 -16.87
N TYR A 63 -19.06 30.04 -15.78
CA TYR A 63 -19.07 30.57 -14.42
C TYR A 63 -17.66 30.89 -13.90
N TYR A 64 -16.65 30.26 -14.49
CA TYR A 64 -15.25 30.42 -14.13
C TYR A 64 -14.41 30.83 -15.34
N THR A 65 -14.75 31.99 -15.92
CA THR A 65 -14.13 32.51 -17.15
C THR A 65 -12.63 32.79 -17.04
N ASP A 66 -12.14 32.95 -15.81
CA ASP A 66 -10.78 33.42 -15.53
C ASP A 66 -9.85 32.31 -14.98
N ILE A 67 -10.30 31.04 -14.97
CA ILE A 67 -9.45 29.92 -14.54
C ILE A 67 -8.42 29.59 -15.62
N THR A 68 -7.20 30.02 -15.35
CA THR A 68 -6.00 29.75 -16.14
C THR A 68 -5.22 28.54 -15.64
N ASP A 69 -5.41 28.14 -14.37
CA ASP A 69 -4.76 26.99 -13.78
C ASP A 69 -5.45 25.69 -14.20
N GLU A 70 -4.70 24.79 -14.83
CA GLU A 70 -5.22 23.51 -15.32
C GLU A 70 -5.65 22.58 -14.19
N LYS A 71 -4.94 22.60 -13.05
CA LYS A 71 -5.26 21.76 -11.89
C LYS A 71 -6.56 22.21 -11.23
N GLU A 72 -6.76 23.51 -11.10
CA GLU A 72 -8.00 24.10 -10.60
C GLU A 72 -9.19 23.72 -11.50
N ARG A 73 -9.01 23.77 -12.82
CA ARG A 73 -10.04 23.34 -13.77
C ARG A 73 -10.40 21.86 -13.63
N LYS A 74 -9.39 20.98 -13.54
CA LYS A 74 -9.60 19.53 -13.31
C LYS A 74 -10.33 19.28 -11.98
N LEU A 75 -9.96 19.98 -10.91
CA LEU A 75 -10.60 19.87 -9.60
C LEU A 75 -12.09 20.23 -9.65
N ILE A 76 -12.45 21.31 -10.33
CA ILE A 76 -13.85 21.75 -10.46
C ILE A 76 -14.65 20.75 -11.30
N LEU A 77 -14.07 20.20 -12.38
CA LEU A 77 -14.71 19.17 -13.19
C LEU A 77 -15.06 17.94 -12.33
N HIS A 78 -14.07 17.36 -11.65
CA HIS A 78 -14.29 16.20 -10.78
C HIS A 78 -15.22 16.48 -9.60
N ALA A 79 -15.17 17.69 -9.04
CA ALA A 79 -16.11 18.08 -7.99
C ALA A 79 -17.55 18.17 -8.51
N SER A 80 -17.74 18.63 -9.75
CA SER A 80 -19.05 18.72 -10.39
C SER A 80 -19.61 17.33 -10.70
N GLU A 81 -18.77 16.44 -11.23
CA GLU A 81 -19.09 15.02 -11.44
C GLU A 81 -19.52 14.35 -10.12
N ASP A 82 -18.71 14.44 -9.07
CA ASP A 82 -19.03 13.78 -7.79
C ASP A 82 -20.26 14.40 -7.10
N MET A 83 -20.48 15.71 -7.23
CA MET A 83 -21.69 16.37 -6.72
C MET A 83 -22.95 15.91 -7.46
N PHE A 84 -22.88 15.80 -8.78
CA PHE A 84 -23.96 15.24 -9.59
C PHE A 84 -24.28 13.81 -9.14
N VAL A 85 -23.23 13.00 -9.02
CA VAL A 85 -23.29 11.62 -8.59
C VAL A 85 -23.97 11.47 -7.21
N TYR A 86 -23.59 12.30 -6.23
CA TYR A 86 -24.10 12.24 -4.87
C TYR A 86 -25.51 12.83 -4.70
N HIS A 87 -25.82 13.95 -5.35
CA HIS A 87 -27.08 14.67 -5.14
C HIS A 87 -28.22 14.18 -6.03
N TRP A 88 -27.93 13.60 -7.18
CA TRP A 88 -28.95 13.24 -8.16
C TRP A 88 -29.25 11.75 -8.26
N LYS A 89 -28.64 10.91 -7.41
CA LYS A 89 -28.66 9.43 -7.53
C LYS A 89 -28.17 8.94 -8.90
N ALA A 90 -27.07 9.49 -9.40
CA ALA A 90 -26.54 9.15 -10.72
C ALA A 90 -25.17 8.46 -10.57
N LEU A 91 -24.99 7.34 -11.28
CA LEU A 91 -23.77 6.52 -11.35
C LEU A 91 -23.33 5.86 -10.03
N PHE A 92 -24.17 4.96 -9.52
CA PHE A 92 -23.71 3.97 -8.55
C PHE A 92 -24.37 2.62 -8.75
N HIS A 93 -23.65 1.61 -8.27
CA HIS A 93 -24.21 0.32 -7.88
C HIS A 93 -25.21 0.53 -6.72
N GLU A 94 -26.48 0.78 -7.01
CA GLU A 94 -27.54 0.87 -5.99
C GLU A 94 -28.04 -0.55 -5.66
N LYS A 95 -28.05 -0.88 -4.37
CA LYS A 95 -28.52 -2.17 -3.88
C LYS A 95 -30.01 -2.32 -4.16
N GLN A 96 -30.36 -3.40 -4.82
CA GLN A 96 -31.74 -3.80 -5.04
C GLN A 96 -32.30 -4.43 -3.76
N GLY A 97 -33.31 -3.80 -3.16
CA GLY A 97 -33.91 -4.26 -1.90
C GLY A 97 -34.50 -5.68 -1.90
N SER A 98 -34.66 -6.32 -3.06
CA SER A 98 -35.24 -7.68 -3.17
C SER A 98 -34.64 -8.54 -4.30
N ALA A 99 -33.37 -8.36 -4.67
CA ALA A 99 -32.73 -9.23 -5.66
C ALA A 99 -32.48 -10.63 -5.08
N LYS A 100 -32.84 -11.67 -5.84
CA LYS A 100 -32.51 -13.06 -5.51
C LYS A 100 -31.05 -13.29 -5.91
N VAL A 101 -30.14 -13.25 -4.94
CA VAL A 101 -28.70 -13.44 -5.16
C VAL A 101 -28.34 -14.92 -5.08
N ILE A 102 -27.52 -15.41 -6.01
CA ILE A 102 -26.92 -16.73 -5.94
C ILE A 102 -25.81 -16.65 -4.89
N LYS A 103 -26.01 -17.35 -3.77
CA LYS A 103 -25.10 -17.27 -2.62
C LYS A 103 -23.81 -18.05 -2.82
N ASP A 104 -23.82 -19.07 -3.67
CA ASP A 104 -22.71 -20.00 -3.88
C ASP A 104 -21.93 -19.59 -5.12
N TYR A 105 -20.63 -19.34 -4.96
CA TYR A 105 -19.76 -18.87 -6.05
C TYR A 105 -19.72 -19.83 -7.24
N PHE A 106 -19.59 -21.14 -7.01
CA PHE A 106 -19.53 -22.10 -8.12
C PHE A 106 -20.89 -22.36 -8.76
N GLU A 107 -21.98 -22.16 -8.02
CA GLU A 107 -23.31 -22.13 -8.63
C GLU A 107 -23.43 -20.97 -9.61
N TYR A 108 -22.82 -19.82 -9.30
CA TYR A 108 -22.77 -18.67 -10.20
C TYR A 108 -21.88 -18.88 -11.42
N LEU A 109 -20.67 -19.43 -11.26
CA LEU A 109 -19.75 -19.61 -12.38
C LEU A 109 -20.27 -20.59 -13.46
N LYS A 110 -21.11 -21.55 -13.07
CA LYS A 110 -21.72 -22.54 -13.99
C LYS A 110 -22.63 -21.94 -15.07
N TYR A 111 -22.99 -20.67 -14.97
CA TYR A 111 -23.78 -20.00 -16.00
C TYR A 111 -22.95 -19.51 -17.18
N PHE A 112 -21.61 -19.41 -17.03
CA PHE A 112 -20.75 -18.69 -17.98
C PHE A 112 -19.74 -19.58 -18.69
N THR A 113 -19.25 -20.64 -18.04
CA THR A 113 -18.13 -21.42 -18.58
C THR A 113 -18.32 -22.91 -18.30
N ASP A 114 -18.21 -23.74 -19.36
CA ASP A 114 -18.10 -25.20 -19.24
C ASP A 114 -16.65 -25.63 -19.42
N VAL A 115 -15.94 -25.77 -18.31
CA VAL A 115 -14.49 -26.06 -18.27
C VAL A 115 -14.14 -27.39 -18.94
N ASN A 116 -15.09 -28.32 -19.00
CA ASN A 116 -14.89 -29.62 -19.63
C ASN A 116 -14.74 -29.52 -21.17
N GLU A 117 -15.16 -28.41 -21.78
CA GLU A 117 -14.96 -28.14 -23.21
C GLU A 117 -13.58 -27.53 -23.50
N ILE A 118 -12.88 -27.03 -22.49
CA ILE A 118 -11.61 -26.28 -22.60
C ILE A 118 -10.40 -27.19 -22.38
N ILE A 119 -10.49 -28.04 -21.36
CA ILE A 119 -9.44 -28.99 -21.02
C ILE A 119 -10.01 -30.41 -21.01
N ASN A 120 -9.18 -31.40 -21.36
CA ASN A 120 -9.59 -32.79 -21.25
C ASN A 120 -9.94 -33.10 -19.78
N GLU A 121 -11.06 -33.82 -19.53
CA GLU A 121 -11.51 -34.23 -18.19
C GLU A 121 -10.42 -35.05 -17.48
N ASP A 122 -9.51 -34.37 -16.81
CA ASP A 122 -8.44 -34.97 -16.04
C ASP A 122 -8.58 -34.53 -14.59
N CYS A 123 -9.09 -35.44 -13.76
CA CYS A 123 -9.20 -35.23 -12.31
C CYS A 123 -7.83 -35.36 -11.61
N ASN A 124 -6.74 -35.21 -12.36
CA ASN A 124 -5.39 -35.28 -11.84
C ASN A 124 -5.14 -34.08 -10.92
N TYR A 125 -4.58 -34.38 -9.76
CA TYR A 125 -4.13 -33.39 -8.80
C TYR A 125 -2.95 -32.62 -9.39
N VAL A 126 -2.99 -31.31 -9.27
CA VAL A 126 -1.99 -30.37 -9.74
C VAL A 126 -1.04 -30.07 -8.59
N ASP A 127 0.23 -30.46 -8.73
CA ASP A 127 1.26 -30.04 -7.80
C ASP A 127 1.80 -28.67 -8.19
N PHE A 128 1.35 -27.64 -7.47
CA PHE A 128 1.79 -26.28 -7.72
C PHE A 128 3.28 -26.04 -7.44
N ASP A 129 4.00 -26.92 -6.72
CA ASP A 129 5.45 -26.75 -6.51
C ASP A 129 6.28 -26.83 -7.80
N GLU A 130 5.71 -27.42 -8.85
CA GLU A 130 6.40 -27.64 -10.13
C GLU A 130 5.91 -26.68 -11.23
N ILE A 131 5.03 -25.73 -10.91
CA ILE A 131 4.36 -24.88 -11.90
C ILE A 131 4.84 -23.44 -11.75
N ASN A 132 5.42 -22.91 -12.83
CA ASN A 132 5.82 -21.51 -12.91
C ASN A 132 5.24 -20.82 -14.14
N THR A 133 4.94 -21.57 -15.19
CA THR A 133 4.47 -21.05 -16.48
C THR A 133 3.24 -21.80 -16.95
N LEU A 134 2.47 -21.16 -17.83
CA LEU A 134 1.25 -21.73 -18.42
C LEU A 134 1.53 -23.07 -19.13
N SER A 135 2.71 -23.19 -19.76
CA SER A 135 3.16 -24.40 -20.49
C SER A 135 3.59 -25.55 -19.57
N ASP A 136 3.75 -25.32 -18.27
CA ASP A 136 4.02 -26.41 -17.32
C ASP A 136 2.75 -27.24 -17.05
N LEU A 137 1.56 -26.66 -17.25
CA LEU A 137 0.27 -27.29 -16.96
C LEU A 137 -0.56 -27.61 -18.20
N TYR A 138 -0.42 -26.83 -19.27
CA TYR A 138 -1.27 -26.90 -20.46
C TYR A 138 -0.47 -27.15 -21.74
N ASP A 139 -1.01 -27.98 -22.64
CA ASP A 139 -0.46 -28.09 -23.98
C ASP A 139 -0.85 -26.89 -24.88
N ALA A 140 -0.32 -26.83 -26.09
CA ALA A 140 -0.55 -25.69 -26.98
C ALA A 140 -2.02 -25.53 -27.39
N GLU A 141 -2.77 -26.62 -27.55
CA GLU A 141 -4.19 -26.58 -27.94
C GLU A 141 -5.06 -26.10 -26.77
N GLU A 142 -4.74 -26.57 -25.55
CA GLU A 142 -5.37 -26.10 -24.31
C GLU A 142 -5.08 -24.62 -24.05
N ILE A 143 -3.85 -24.16 -24.27
CA ILE A 143 -3.47 -22.74 -24.14
C ILE A 143 -4.26 -21.87 -25.12
N GLU A 144 -4.37 -22.29 -26.38
CA GLU A 144 -5.16 -21.58 -27.39
C GLU A 144 -6.64 -21.51 -27.01
N SER A 145 -7.18 -22.60 -26.45
CA SER A 145 -8.58 -22.67 -25.97
C SER A 145 -8.82 -21.75 -24.78
N ILE A 146 -7.91 -21.74 -23.79
CA ILE A 146 -7.97 -20.81 -22.65
C ILE A 146 -7.93 -19.35 -23.12
N LEU A 147 -7.01 -19.00 -24.03
CA LEU A 147 -6.91 -17.65 -24.57
C LEU A 147 -8.18 -17.25 -25.33
N PHE A 148 -8.76 -18.19 -26.08
CA PHE A 148 -10.02 -17.98 -26.78
C PHE A 148 -11.15 -17.68 -25.80
N ASP A 149 -11.30 -18.47 -24.74
CA ASP A 149 -12.38 -18.31 -23.76
C ASP A 149 -12.23 -17.05 -22.92
N VAL A 150 -11.01 -16.69 -22.48
CA VAL A 150 -10.77 -15.42 -21.79
C VAL A 150 -11.19 -14.26 -22.68
N ASN A 151 -10.76 -14.25 -23.95
CA ASN A 151 -11.13 -13.19 -24.90
C ASN A 151 -12.62 -13.20 -25.26
N TYR A 152 -13.25 -14.37 -25.32
CA TYR A 152 -14.69 -14.49 -25.53
C TYR A 152 -15.45 -13.83 -24.37
N LEU A 153 -15.10 -14.17 -23.14
CA LEU A 153 -15.72 -13.62 -21.94
C LEU A 153 -15.47 -12.12 -21.81
N LEU A 154 -14.24 -11.64 -22.03
CA LEU A 154 -13.93 -10.20 -22.07
C LEU A 154 -14.80 -9.47 -23.09
N THR A 155 -14.91 -10.01 -24.32
CA THR A 155 -15.71 -9.40 -25.37
C THR A 155 -17.19 -9.42 -25.03
N GLU A 156 -17.74 -10.56 -24.60
CA GLU A 156 -19.15 -10.69 -24.24
C GLU A 156 -19.54 -9.72 -23.11
N GLU A 157 -18.69 -9.59 -22.10
CA GLU A 157 -18.88 -8.67 -20.98
C GLU A 157 -18.84 -7.20 -21.39
N THR A 158 -17.97 -6.83 -22.33
CA THR A 158 -18.00 -5.47 -22.90
C THR A 158 -19.32 -5.21 -23.64
N CYS A 159 -19.83 -6.17 -24.43
CA CYS A 159 -21.09 -6.01 -25.18
C CYS A 159 -22.32 -5.83 -24.26
N TYR A 160 -22.38 -6.53 -23.12
CA TYR A 160 -23.48 -6.36 -22.16
C TYR A 160 -23.51 -4.98 -21.48
N GLY A 161 -22.36 -4.30 -21.39
CA GLY A 161 -22.27 -2.92 -20.90
C GLY A 161 -22.88 -1.89 -21.87
N TYR A 162 -22.74 -2.10 -23.18
CA TYR A 162 -23.18 -1.14 -24.20
C TYR A 162 -24.64 -1.30 -24.66
N GLU A 163 -25.25 -2.49 -24.53
CA GLU A 163 -26.65 -2.70 -24.95
C GLU A 163 -27.70 -1.98 -24.09
N LYS A 164 -27.31 -1.39 -22.95
CA LYS A 164 -28.20 -0.60 -22.08
C LYS A 164 -27.67 0.82 -21.83
N GLU A 165 -28.08 1.70 -22.74
CA GLU A 165 -28.19 3.16 -22.58
C GLU A 165 -26.89 4.00 -22.48
N GLN A 166 -26.68 4.78 -23.56
CA GLN A 166 -26.09 6.14 -23.65
C GLN A 166 -24.60 6.34 -23.34
N ASP A 167 -23.86 6.73 -24.38
CA ASP A 167 -22.73 7.68 -24.43
C ASP A 167 -22.04 8.01 -23.10
N ASP A 168 -21.51 7.02 -22.40
CA ASP A 168 -20.39 7.24 -21.50
C ASP A 168 -19.12 7.16 -22.34
N ASP A 169 -18.35 8.25 -22.36
CA ASP A 169 -16.97 8.37 -22.88
C ASP A 169 -15.98 7.48 -22.08
N CYS A 170 -16.41 6.30 -21.64
CA CYS A 170 -15.52 5.27 -21.17
C CYS A 170 -14.78 4.71 -22.41
N LEU A 171 -13.56 5.22 -22.59
CA LEU A 171 -12.54 4.84 -23.58
C LEU A 171 -12.15 3.35 -23.47
N PHE A 172 -13.08 2.42 -23.62
CA PHE A 172 -12.75 1.03 -23.87
C PHE A 172 -12.70 0.83 -25.37
N GLU A 173 -11.58 0.30 -25.86
CA GLU A 173 -11.48 -0.10 -27.26
C GLU A 173 -12.60 -1.11 -27.54
N GLU A 174 -13.47 -0.80 -28.51
CA GLU A 174 -14.47 -1.75 -29.00
C GLU A 174 -13.74 -3.06 -29.35
N ASN A 175 -14.09 -4.16 -28.66
CA ASN A 175 -13.45 -5.48 -28.77
C ASN A 175 -12.05 -5.57 -28.15
N TYR A 176 -11.85 -5.03 -26.94
CA TYR A 176 -10.66 -5.31 -26.15
C TYR A 176 -10.39 -6.82 -26.05
N LYS A 177 -9.15 -7.21 -26.37
CA LYS A 177 -8.67 -8.59 -26.32
C LYS A 177 -7.23 -8.59 -25.82
N ILE A 178 -6.93 -9.57 -24.99
CA ILE A 178 -5.56 -9.84 -24.55
C ILE A 178 -4.86 -10.76 -25.54
N ASP A 179 -3.54 -10.60 -25.65
CA ASP A 179 -2.70 -11.52 -26.40
C ASP A 179 -2.15 -12.65 -25.52
N LEU A 180 -1.43 -13.58 -26.14
CA LEU A 180 -0.81 -14.70 -25.43
C LEU A 180 0.27 -14.25 -24.43
N ALA A 181 0.92 -13.11 -24.65
CA ALA A 181 1.94 -12.61 -23.73
C ALA A 181 1.29 -12.13 -22.43
N SER A 182 0.22 -11.34 -22.56
CA SER A 182 -0.59 -10.84 -21.44
C SER A 182 -1.18 -12.01 -20.64
N LEU A 183 -1.74 -13.02 -21.32
CA LEU A 183 -2.27 -14.22 -20.64
C LEU A 183 -1.19 -14.96 -19.83
N LYS A 184 0.07 -14.97 -20.30
CA LYS A 184 1.18 -15.60 -19.55
C LYS A 184 1.55 -14.79 -18.32
N GLU A 185 1.59 -13.47 -18.43
CA GLU A 185 1.82 -12.57 -17.29
C GLU A 185 0.73 -12.75 -16.23
N ASP A 186 -0.55 -12.76 -16.64
CA ASP A 186 -1.67 -13.05 -15.75
C ASP A 186 -1.52 -14.41 -15.05
N PHE A 187 -1.01 -15.43 -15.76
CA PHE A 187 -0.79 -16.76 -15.18
C PHE A 187 0.32 -16.76 -14.13
N GLU A 188 1.41 -16.03 -14.36
CA GLU A 188 2.52 -15.89 -13.41
C GLU A 188 2.06 -15.18 -12.13
N ASP A 189 1.26 -14.12 -12.26
CA ASP A 189 0.65 -13.43 -11.12
C ASP A 189 -0.31 -14.35 -10.37
N PHE A 190 -1.18 -15.06 -11.08
CA PHE A 190 -2.10 -16.04 -10.51
C PHE A 190 -1.38 -17.14 -9.71
N VAL A 191 -0.31 -17.71 -10.28
CA VAL A 191 0.51 -18.73 -9.62
C VAL A 191 1.17 -18.14 -8.36
N SER A 192 1.69 -16.92 -8.43
CA SER A 192 2.29 -16.21 -7.30
C SER A 192 1.31 -16.02 -6.14
N LEU A 193 0.06 -15.62 -6.45
CA LEU A 193 -1.02 -15.50 -5.47
C LEU A 193 -1.42 -16.87 -4.90
N ARG A 194 -1.40 -17.93 -5.71
CA ARG A 194 -1.71 -19.30 -5.27
C ARG A 194 -0.67 -19.87 -4.32
N TYR A 195 0.60 -19.48 -4.44
CA TYR A 195 1.64 -19.87 -3.49
C TYR A 195 1.42 -19.30 -2.09
N ILE A 196 0.69 -18.19 -1.95
CA ILE A 196 0.28 -17.67 -0.64
C ILE A 196 -0.58 -18.72 0.05
N PHE A 197 -1.60 -19.25 -0.63
CA PHE A 197 -2.45 -20.32 -0.14
C PHE A 197 -2.99 -21.24 -1.24
N ARG A 198 -2.41 -22.44 -1.33
CA ARG A 198 -2.61 -23.37 -2.48
C ARG A 198 -4.05 -23.85 -2.68
N ASN A 199 -4.81 -23.97 -1.58
CA ASN A 199 -6.16 -24.54 -1.57
C ASN A 199 -7.26 -23.47 -1.60
N THR A 200 -7.01 -22.32 -2.24
CA THR A 200 -7.97 -21.23 -2.37
C THR A 200 -8.23 -20.89 -3.83
N TYR A 201 -9.50 -20.61 -4.17
CA TYR A 201 -9.86 -19.99 -5.44
C TYR A 201 -9.51 -18.50 -5.40
N ILE A 202 -8.49 -18.11 -6.15
CA ILE A 202 -8.00 -16.73 -6.24
C ILE A 202 -9.06 -15.84 -6.89
N SER A 203 -9.77 -16.35 -7.90
CA SER A 203 -10.83 -15.66 -8.63
C SER A 203 -11.96 -15.16 -7.74
N TYR A 204 -12.32 -15.88 -6.67
CA TYR A 204 -13.36 -15.41 -5.72
C TYR A 204 -12.94 -14.08 -5.05
N TYR A 205 -11.69 -14.01 -4.59
CA TYR A 205 -11.15 -12.80 -3.97
C TYR A 205 -10.87 -11.71 -4.99
N ALA A 206 -10.41 -12.08 -6.19
CA ALA A 206 -10.26 -11.18 -7.33
C ALA A 206 -11.59 -10.48 -7.65
N SER A 207 -12.70 -11.23 -7.80
CA SER A 207 -14.04 -10.66 -8.07
C SER A 207 -14.52 -9.76 -6.93
N GLN A 208 -14.10 -10.04 -5.70
CA GLN A 208 -14.39 -9.18 -4.55
C GLN A 208 -13.63 -7.85 -4.63
N ILE A 209 -12.34 -7.87 -4.97
CA ILE A 209 -11.53 -6.64 -5.13
C ILE A 209 -12.06 -5.80 -6.30
N LEU A 210 -12.36 -6.41 -7.44
CA LEU A 210 -12.96 -5.72 -8.58
C LEU A 210 -14.25 -4.98 -8.19
N PHE A 211 -15.14 -5.66 -7.46
CA PHE A 211 -16.37 -5.05 -6.96
C PHE A 211 -16.12 -3.85 -6.05
N LEU A 212 -15.13 -3.95 -5.16
CA LEU A 212 -14.80 -2.88 -4.22
C LEU A 212 -14.16 -1.68 -4.90
N ASP A 213 -13.25 -1.91 -5.85
CA ASP A 213 -12.60 -0.85 -6.63
C ASP A 213 -13.67 0.04 -7.31
N GLN A 214 -14.59 -0.58 -8.06
CA GLN A 214 -15.67 0.13 -8.73
C GLN A 214 -16.61 0.87 -7.76
N LYS A 215 -16.92 0.28 -6.60
CA LYS A 215 -17.88 0.88 -5.65
C LYS A 215 -17.26 2.01 -4.81
N SER A 216 -15.95 1.97 -4.59
CA SER A 216 -15.28 2.82 -3.60
C SER A 216 -14.49 3.99 -4.20
N SER A 217 -14.18 3.96 -5.49
CA SER A 217 -13.40 4.99 -6.21
C SER A 217 -13.94 6.42 -5.99
N ILE A 218 -15.26 6.62 -6.14
CA ILE A 218 -15.92 7.92 -5.92
C ILE A 218 -15.81 8.38 -4.46
N LYS A 219 -15.95 7.46 -3.49
CA LYS A 219 -15.79 7.77 -2.07
C LYS A 219 -14.36 8.24 -1.77
N MET A 220 -13.37 7.60 -2.39
CA MET A 220 -11.97 7.98 -2.21
C MET A 220 -11.67 9.35 -2.84
N ARG A 221 -12.14 9.62 -4.08
CA ARG A 221 -12.01 10.95 -4.72
C ARG A 221 -12.60 12.06 -3.87
N ARG A 222 -13.79 11.82 -3.32
CA ARG A 222 -14.45 12.76 -2.41
C ARG A 222 -13.63 13.00 -1.15
N PHE A 223 -13.15 11.94 -0.50
CA PHE A 223 -12.31 12.06 0.68
C PHE A 223 -11.07 12.93 0.39
N MET A 224 -10.37 12.68 -0.72
CA MET A 224 -9.21 13.47 -1.12
C MET A 224 -9.54 14.97 -1.20
N ARG A 225 -10.62 15.34 -1.90
CA ARG A 225 -11.03 16.74 -2.02
C ARG A 225 -11.46 17.38 -0.70
N GLU A 226 -12.15 16.63 0.16
CA GLU A 226 -12.52 17.11 1.50
C GLU A 226 -11.28 17.46 2.32
N ILE A 227 -10.25 16.61 2.29
CA ILE A 227 -8.97 16.89 2.93
C ILE A 227 -8.30 18.11 2.31
N ASP A 228 -8.19 18.19 0.98
CA ASP A 228 -7.59 19.32 0.29
C ASP A 228 -8.27 20.65 0.63
N ALA A 229 -9.60 20.67 0.67
CA ALA A 229 -10.36 21.86 1.05
C ALA A 229 -10.14 22.24 2.52
N LEU A 230 -10.14 21.26 3.43
CA LEU A 230 -9.98 21.51 4.87
C LEU A 230 -8.56 21.93 5.24
N THR A 231 -7.53 21.38 4.60
CA THR A 231 -6.14 21.79 4.82
C THR A 231 -5.84 23.20 4.34
N ASN A 232 -6.61 23.69 3.36
CA ASN A 232 -6.50 25.05 2.82
C ASN A 232 -7.51 26.04 3.42
N SER A 233 -8.35 25.58 4.37
CA SER A 233 -9.41 26.41 4.95
C SER A 233 -8.84 27.42 5.95
N PRO A 234 -9.13 28.73 5.79
CA PRO A 234 -8.73 29.75 6.77
C PRO A 234 -9.33 29.48 8.16
N LEU A 235 -10.57 28.99 8.23
CA LEU A 235 -11.25 28.69 9.50
C LEU A 235 -10.59 27.55 10.26
N ILE A 236 -10.13 26.51 9.56
CA ILE A 236 -9.42 25.39 10.19
C ILE A 236 -8.09 25.91 10.77
N SER A 237 -7.38 26.75 10.02
CA SER A 237 -6.09 27.33 10.44
C SER A 237 -6.16 28.14 11.74
N GLU A 238 -7.34 28.68 12.08
CA GLU A 238 -7.58 29.39 13.34
C GLU A 238 -7.67 28.45 14.56
N VAL A 239 -8.06 27.19 14.35
CA VAL A 239 -8.34 26.20 15.42
C VAL A 239 -7.24 25.14 15.54
N SER A 240 -6.62 24.75 14.43
CA SER A 240 -5.50 23.81 14.37
C SER A 240 -4.66 24.07 13.12
N ASN A 241 -3.34 23.88 13.18
CA ASN A 241 -2.55 23.85 11.96
C ASN A 241 -2.88 22.59 11.13
N ALA A 242 -2.68 22.67 9.81
CA ALA A 242 -2.97 21.59 8.88
C ALA A 242 -2.21 20.30 9.23
N THR A 243 -0.96 20.41 9.68
CA THR A 243 -0.12 19.29 10.11
C THR A 243 -0.78 18.47 11.22
N LYS A 244 -1.21 19.11 12.30
CA LYS A 244 -1.84 18.45 13.45
C LYS A 244 -3.20 17.85 13.11
N TYR A 245 -3.94 18.51 12.19
CA TYR A 245 -5.19 17.96 11.66
C TYR A 245 -4.94 16.66 10.90
N LEU A 246 -3.95 16.64 10.00
CA LEU A 246 -3.56 15.44 9.25
C LEU A 246 -3.03 14.33 10.18
N GLU A 247 -2.17 14.64 11.15
CA GLU A 247 -1.67 13.68 12.14
C GLU A 247 -2.81 13.02 12.94
N THR A 248 -3.85 13.79 13.28
CA THR A 248 -5.04 13.27 13.98
C THR A 248 -5.79 12.28 13.08
N LEU A 249 -6.05 12.66 11.83
CA LEU A 249 -6.73 11.79 10.87
C LEU A 249 -5.94 10.53 10.55
N ILE A 250 -4.61 10.61 10.46
CA ILE A 250 -3.74 9.45 10.27
C ILE A 250 -3.93 8.49 11.44
N SER A 251 -3.80 8.97 12.68
CA SER A 251 -3.97 8.12 13.86
C SER A 251 -5.36 7.46 13.92
N GLU A 252 -6.42 8.18 13.56
CA GLU A 252 -7.79 7.64 13.50
C GLU A 252 -7.90 6.54 12.43
N ASN A 253 -7.39 6.79 11.22
CA ASN A 253 -7.45 5.83 10.12
C ASN A 253 -6.54 4.62 10.37
N GLU A 254 -5.43 4.75 11.09
CA GLU A 254 -4.57 3.63 11.48
C GLU A 254 -5.35 2.67 12.38
N VAL A 255 -5.99 3.19 13.42
CA VAL A 255 -6.80 2.39 14.35
C VAL A 255 -7.95 1.70 13.61
N LEU A 256 -8.61 2.39 12.69
CA LEU A 256 -9.71 1.84 11.90
C LEU A 256 -9.20 0.78 10.90
N CYS A 257 -8.11 1.06 10.19
CA CYS A 257 -7.46 0.12 9.29
C CYS A 257 -7.14 -1.18 10.03
N TYR A 258 -6.42 -1.13 11.15
CA TYR A 258 -6.09 -2.33 11.94
C TYR A 258 -7.33 -3.06 12.46
N ARG A 259 -8.36 -2.34 12.89
CA ARG A 259 -9.61 -2.94 13.39
C ARG A 259 -10.36 -3.72 12.30
N HIS A 260 -10.34 -3.22 11.06
CA HIS A 260 -11.16 -3.74 9.98
C HIS A 260 -10.41 -4.63 8.99
N SER A 261 -9.08 -4.54 8.90
CA SER A 261 -8.22 -5.27 7.94
C SER A 261 -8.42 -6.79 7.92
N PHE A 262 -8.84 -7.38 9.04
CA PHE A 262 -9.12 -8.81 9.12
C PHE A 262 -10.49 -9.20 8.54
N ASN A 263 -11.47 -8.29 8.59
CA ASN A 263 -12.86 -8.56 8.16
C ASN A 263 -13.12 -8.09 6.73
N THR A 264 -12.36 -7.10 6.26
CA THR A 264 -12.54 -6.49 4.95
C THR A 264 -11.17 -6.28 4.30
N PRO A 265 -11.01 -6.59 3.00
CA PRO A 265 -9.80 -6.24 2.26
C PRO A 265 -9.56 -4.73 2.34
N GLN A 266 -8.30 -4.35 2.51
CA GLN A 266 -7.91 -2.95 2.43
C GLN A 266 -7.42 -2.70 1.01
N LEU A 267 -8.12 -1.83 0.29
CA LEU A 267 -7.69 -1.43 -1.04
C LEU A 267 -6.34 -0.74 -0.96
N ASP A 268 -5.45 -1.11 -1.88
CA ASP A 268 -4.13 -0.55 -2.00
C ASP A 268 -3.91 0.05 -3.38
N GLY A 269 -2.99 1.01 -3.49
CA GLY A 269 -2.73 1.69 -4.75
C GLY A 269 -1.91 2.96 -4.61
N PHE A 270 -2.08 3.84 -5.60
CA PHE A 270 -1.35 5.09 -5.73
C PHE A 270 -2.27 6.23 -6.20
N PHE A 271 -1.73 7.46 -6.20
CA PHE A 271 -2.47 8.66 -6.56
C PHE A 271 -1.76 9.34 -7.73
N GLU A 272 -2.40 9.36 -8.89
CA GLU A 272 -1.97 10.17 -10.02
C GLU A 272 -2.76 11.46 -10.05
N GLU A 273 -2.09 12.59 -9.78
CA GLU A 273 -2.72 13.91 -9.62
C GLU A 273 -3.85 13.92 -8.57
N LEU A 274 -5.11 13.78 -9.02
CA LEU A 274 -6.33 13.78 -8.22
C LEU A 274 -7.10 12.45 -8.33
N ILE A 275 -6.53 11.46 -8.99
CA ILE A 275 -7.18 10.18 -9.31
C ILE A 275 -6.58 9.09 -8.42
N PRO A 276 -7.38 8.46 -7.55
CA PRO A 276 -6.97 7.26 -6.84
C PRO A 276 -7.00 6.08 -7.82
N LEU A 277 -5.86 5.38 -7.94
CA LEU A 277 -5.73 4.17 -8.77
C LEU A 277 -5.45 2.99 -7.84
N VAL A 278 -6.32 1.98 -7.88
CA VAL A 278 -6.14 0.74 -7.11
C VAL A 278 -5.15 -0.16 -7.83
N SER A 279 -4.12 -0.62 -7.10
CA SER A 279 -3.25 -1.69 -7.58
C SER A 279 -3.94 -3.02 -7.29
N PHE A 280 -4.53 -3.62 -8.32
CA PHE A 280 -5.33 -4.84 -8.19
C PHE A 280 -4.53 -5.99 -7.59
N TYR A 281 -3.36 -6.29 -8.17
CA TYR A 281 -2.47 -7.35 -7.70
C TYR A 281 -2.01 -7.11 -6.26
N ASP A 282 -1.50 -5.93 -5.93
CA ASP A 282 -0.98 -5.64 -4.59
C ASP A 282 -2.08 -5.72 -3.52
N THR A 283 -3.28 -5.23 -3.85
CA THR A 283 -4.46 -5.32 -2.98
C THR A 283 -4.80 -6.79 -2.69
N LEU A 284 -4.88 -7.61 -3.73
CA LEU A 284 -5.21 -9.02 -3.62
C LEU A 284 -4.13 -9.79 -2.85
N TRP A 285 -2.85 -9.55 -3.17
CA TRP A 285 -1.70 -10.13 -2.51
C TRP A 285 -1.69 -9.82 -1.00
N ASN A 286 -1.87 -8.55 -0.65
CA ASN A 286 -1.92 -8.09 0.75
C ASN A 286 -3.06 -8.78 1.50
N TYR A 287 -4.25 -8.84 0.90
CA TYR A 287 -5.41 -9.43 1.56
C TYR A 287 -5.24 -10.94 1.76
N LEU A 288 -4.79 -11.68 0.74
CA LEU A 288 -4.53 -13.11 0.86
C LEU A 288 -3.46 -13.42 1.91
N THR A 289 -2.44 -12.57 2.04
CA THR A 289 -1.40 -12.70 3.07
C THR A 289 -1.98 -12.51 4.48
N ILE A 290 -2.83 -11.51 4.69
CA ILE A 290 -3.52 -11.31 5.98
C ILE A 290 -4.38 -12.53 6.33
N LEU A 291 -5.14 -13.07 5.38
CA LEU A 291 -5.98 -14.26 5.58
C LEU A 291 -5.12 -15.50 5.86
N LYS A 292 -3.97 -15.65 5.19
CA LYS A 292 -3.02 -16.73 5.49
C LYS A 292 -2.46 -16.63 6.91
N ASP A 293 -1.88 -15.49 7.26
CA ASP A 293 -1.11 -15.31 8.50
C ASP A 293 -2.01 -15.25 9.75
N SER A 294 -3.27 -14.87 9.57
CA SER A 294 -4.31 -14.99 10.59
C SER A 294 -4.78 -16.43 10.85
N ASN A 295 -4.32 -17.39 10.05
CA ASN A 295 -4.73 -18.80 10.04
C ASN A 295 -6.22 -19.03 9.71
N ILE A 296 -6.95 -18.03 9.18
CA ILE A 296 -8.39 -18.20 8.90
C ILE A 296 -8.62 -19.29 7.86
N PHE A 297 -7.78 -19.38 6.83
CA PHE A 297 -7.88 -20.43 5.83
C PHE A 297 -7.67 -21.83 6.42
N GLN A 298 -6.64 -21.99 7.27
CA GLN A 298 -6.36 -23.26 7.93
C GLN A 298 -7.52 -23.68 8.84
N LEU A 299 -8.06 -22.74 9.62
CA LEU A 299 -9.18 -22.99 10.52
C LEU A 299 -10.47 -23.30 9.74
N THR A 300 -10.72 -22.60 8.64
CA THR A 300 -11.89 -22.83 7.77
C THR A 300 -11.87 -24.24 7.19
N TYR A 301 -10.71 -24.68 6.69
CA TYR A 301 -10.49 -26.03 6.20
C TYR A 301 -10.71 -27.09 7.30
N LEU A 302 -10.06 -26.94 8.46
CA LEU A 302 -10.16 -27.89 9.57
C LEU A 302 -11.60 -28.04 10.10
N ASN A 303 -12.39 -26.97 10.04
CA ASN A 303 -13.78 -26.96 10.52
C ASN A 303 -14.82 -27.24 9.42
N ASN A 304 -14.41 -27.53 8.19
CA ASN A 304 -15.30 -27.71 7.03
C ASN A 304 -16.27 -26.53 6.80
N ILE A 305 -15.79 -25.30 7.02
CA ILE A 305 -16.57 -24.09 6.77
C ILE A 305 -16.46 -23.73 5.28
N TYR A 306 -17.58 -23.46 4.62
CA TYR A 306 -17.60 -23.08 3.21
C TYR A 306 -17.33 -21.58 3.04
N GLN A 307 -16.17 -21.23 2.44
CA GLN A 307 -15.69 -19.84 2.31
C GLN A 307 -16.20 -19.09 1.08
N TYR A 308 -16.66 -19.79 0.05
CA TYR A 308 -17.05 -19.19 -1.24
C TYR A 308 -18.54 -18.79 -1.28
N ASN A 309 -19.03 -18.27 -0.16
CA ASN A 309 -20.35 -17.68 -0.08
C ASN A 309 -20.29 -16.21 -0.48
N TYR A 310 -21.40 -15.66 -0.97
CA TYR A 310 -21.57 -14.22 -1.11
C TYR A 310 -21.48 -13.55 0.27
N VAL A 311 -20.55 -12.60 0.42
CA VAL A 311 -20.35 -11.78 1.61
C VAL A 311 -20.48 -10.31 1.22
N GLU A 312 -21.44 -9.62 1.83
CA GLU A 312 -21.57 -8.17 1.66
C GLU A 312 -20.51 -7.47 2.50
N LEU A 313 -19.68 -6.65 1.83
CA LEU A 313 -18.64 -5.86 2.48
C LEU A 313 -19.06 -4.40 2.61
N ASP A 314 -18.61 -3.79 3.69
CA ASP A 314 -18.67 -2.36 3.89
C ASP A 314 -17.52 -1.71 3.11
N ASP A 315 -17.89 -0.93 2.09
CA ASP A 315 -16.97 -0.27 1.17
C ASP A 315 -16.20 0.87 1.84
N GLU A 316 -16.73 1.50 2.89
CA GLU A 316 -16.00 2.48 3.68
C GLU A 316 -14.87 1.83 4.48
N HIS A 317 -15.12 0.64 5.05
CA HIS A 317 -14.10 -0.10 5.79
C HIS A 317 -12.97 -0.64 4.92
N CYS A 318 -13.17 -0.75 3.61
CA CYS A 318 -12.16 -1.20 2.66
C CYS A 318 -11.18 -0.07 2.26
N LEU A 319 -11.51 1.20 2.56
CA LEU A 319 -10.77 2.36 2.09
C LEU A 319 -9.70 2.86 3.07
N TYR A 320 -9.62 2.36 4.30
CA TYR A 320 -8.70 2.92 5.30
C TYR A 320 -7.23 2.83 4.86
N GLY A 321 -6.83 1.76 4.17
CA GLY A 321 -5.50 1.63 3.55
C GLY A 321 -5.17 2.78 2.59
N MET A 322 -6.00 2.99 1.57
CA MET A 322 -5.82 4.12 0.63
C MET A 322 -5.90 5.49 1.33
N LYS A 323 -6.81 5.67 2.28
CA LYS A 323 -6.93 6.93 3.04
C LYS A 323 -5.64 7.24 3.79
N LEU A 324 -5.02 6.25 4.43
CA LEU A 324 -3.73 6.40 5.09
C LEU A 324 -2.63 6.79 4.12
N LYS A 325 -2.53 6.11 2.96
CA LYS A 325 -1.53 6.47 1.93
C LYS A 325 -1.70 7.92 1.48
N TYR A 326 -2.92 8.37 1.22
CA TYR A 326 -3.19 9.75 0.80
C TYR A 326 -2.90 10.78 1.91
N LEU A 327 -3.31 10.51 3.15
CA LEU A 327 -3.05 11.42 4.27
C LEU A 327 -1.54 11.55 4.53
N ASN A 328 -0.80 10.44 4.46
CA ASN A 328 0.65 10.45 4.55
C ASN A 328 1.29 11.23 3.40
N LEU A 329 0.79 11.07 2.17
CA LEU A 329 1.20 11.87 1.01
C LEU A 329 0.97 13.37 1.24
N LYS A 330 -0.13 13.77 1.88
CA LYS A 330 -0.40 15.18 2.19
C LYS A 330 0.45 15.73 3.33
N LEU A 331 0.71 14.93 4.36
CA LEU A 331 1.47 15.36 5.53
C LEU A 331 2.97 15.47 5.23
N TYR A 332 3.51 14.49 4.51
CA TYR A 332 4.95 14.37 4.24
C TYR A 332 5.33 14.88 2.85
N GLY A 333 4.34 15.19 2.00
CA GLY A 333 4.51 15.50 0.58
C GLY A 333 4.53 14.23 -0.26
N GLU A 334 4.51 14.39 -1.59
CA GLU A 334 5.12 13.38 -2.46
C GLU A 334 6.49 13.08 -1.86
N ASN A 335 6.67 11.87 -1.32
CA ASN A 335 7.97 11.26 -1.43
C ASN A 335 8.22 11.20 -2.93
N ASN A 336 8.82 12.27 -3.46
CA ASN A 336 9.35 12.37 -4.81
C ASN A 336 10.59 11.47 -4.90
N ASP A 337 10.40 10.19 -4.54
CA ASP A 337 11.17 9.05 -5.00
C ASP A 337 10.68 8.65 -6.42
N LEU A 338 9.99 9.56 -7.12
CA LEU A 338 9.83 9.56 -8.58
C LEU A 338 11.02 10.23 -9.30
N ASN A 339 11.95 10.86 -8.58
CA ASN A 339 13.32 10.97 -9.07
C ASN A 339 13.93 9.59 -8.89
N GLY A 340 14.04 8.83 -9.99
CA GLY A 340 14.48 7.43 -10.03
C GLY A 340 15.92 7.17 -9.57
N GLU A 341 16.28 7.61 -8.37
CA GLU A 341 17.29 6.93 -7.57
C GLU A 341 16.53 6.00 -6.63
N SER A 342 16.64 4.69 -6.85
CA SER A 342 16.13 3.70 -5.91
C SER A 342 16.57 4.06 -4.47
N LEU A 343 15.79 3.71 -3.45
CA LEU A 343 16.18 3.96 -2.05
C LEU A 343 17.62 3.46 -1.74
N SER A 344 18.03 2.41 -2.46
CA SER A 344 19.40 1.88 -2.51
C SER A 344 20.42 2.86 -3.11
N GLU A 345 20.10 3.51 -4.22
CA GLU A 345 20.90 4.59 -4.82
C GLU A 345 20.98 5.82 -3.91
N ASN A 346 19.86 6.23 -3.31
CA ASN A 346 19.86 7.32 -2.33
C ASN A 346 20.77 7.00 -1.14
N PHE A 347 20.72 5.77 -0.63
CA PHE A 347 21.62 5.32 0.43
C PHE A 347 23.08 5.27 -0.04
N THR A 348 23.34 4.85 -1.27
CA THR A 348 24.67 4.85 -1.89
C THR A 348 25.22 6.27 -2.04
N TYR A 349 24.39 7.24 -2.44
CA TYR A 349 24.76 8.64 -2.50
C TYR A 349 25.05 9.19 -1.10
N PHE A 350 24.17 8.92 -0.13
CA PHE A 350 24.37 9.33 1.26
C PHE A 350 25.68 8.76 1.84
N PHE A 351 25.96 7.48 1.57
CA PHE A 351 27.21 6.83 1.97
C PHE A 351 28.44 7.55 1.39
N LYS A 352 28.39 7.95 0.11
CA LYS A 352 29.46 8.72 -0.56
C LYS A 352 29.55 10.15 -0.02
N GLU A 353 28.43 10.83 0.19
CA GLU A 353 28.40 12.19 0.74
C GLU A 353 29.05 12.24 2.13
N LYS A 354 28.89 11.16 2.91
CA LYS A 354 29.48 11.02 4.26
C LYS A 354 30.80 10.26 4.27
N GLU A 355 31.52 10.19 3.15
CA GLU A 355 32.77 9.43 3.00
C GLU A 355 33.81 9.76 4.09
N ASN A 356 33.95 11.02 4.51
CA ASN A 356 34.87 11.39 5.60
C ASN A 356 34.51 10.74 6.94
N PHE A 357 33.22 10.66 7.26
CA PHE A 357 32.73 9.99 8.46
C PHE A 357 32.84 8.46 8.34
N VAL A 358 32.53 7.90 7.17
CA VAL A 358 32.75 6.48 6.84
C VAL A 358 34.22 6.10 7.05
N ASN A 359 35.15 6.88 6.50
CA ASN A 359 36.58 6.67 6.65
C ASN A 359 37.04 6.79 8.11
N TYR A 360 36.42 7.68 8.87
CA TYR A 360 36.68 7.81 10.31
C TYR A 360 36.22 6.56 11.08
N LEU A 361 35.01 6.03 10.81
CA LEU A 361 34.52 4.80 11.44
C LEU A 361 35.34 3.57 11.03
N ASN A 362 35.79 3.48 9.78
CA ASN A 362 36.71 2.44 9.33
C ASN A 362 38.01 2.44 10.16
N ARG A 363 38.57 3.62 10.49
CA ARG A 363 39.75 3.74 11.37
C ARG A 363 39.47 3.32 12.81
N LYS A 364 38.21 3.35 13.24
CA LYS A 364 37.73 2.81 14.53
C LYS A 364 37.32 1.34 14.43
N SER A 365 37.70 0.65 13.35
CA SER A 365 37.47 -0.79 13.14
C SER A 365 36.00 -1.22 12.98
N PHE A 366 35.12 -0.31 12.56
CA PHE A 366 33.78 -0.68 12.08
C PHE A 366 33.88 -1.28 10.67
N THR A 367 33.13 -2.35 10.43
CA THR A 367 32.95 -2.96 9.11
C THR A 367 31.94 -2.17 8.29
N ILE A 368 31.92 -2.37 6.96
CA ILE A 368 30.98 -1.71 6.05
C ILE A 368 29.51 -1.97 6.46
N GLN A 369 29.19 -3.20 6.88
CA GLN A 369 27.84 -3.55 7.33
C GLN A 369 27.46 -2.77 8.60
N GLU A 370 28.38 -2.63 9.56
CA GLU A 370 28.14 -1.87 10.79
C GLU A 370 28.04 -0.37 10.50
N ILE A 371 28.85 0.15 9.57
CA ILE A 371 28.78 1.55 9.12
C ILE A 371 27.42 1.83 8.47
N ASN A 372 26.90 0.91 7.66
CA ASN A 372 25.57 1.06 7.05
C ASN A 372 24.48 1.17 8.12
N ILE A 373 24.57 0.35 9.17
CA ILE A 373 23.67 0.42 10.33
C ILE A 373 23.80 1.78 11.02
N VAL A 374 25.01 2.27 11.29
CA VAL A 374 25.24 3.58 11.92
C VAL A 374 24.65 4.71 11.09
N LEU A 375 24.87 4.70 9.77
CA LEU A 375 24.30 5.70 8.86
C LEU A 375 22.77 5.65 8.84
N ASN A 376 22.17 4.45 8.85
CA ASN A 376 20.72 4.28 8.94
C ASN A 376 20.15 4.80 10.26
N LEU A 377 20.83 4.56 11.39
CA LEU A 377 20.43 5.11 12.69
C LEU A 377 20.49 6.64 12.72
N LEU A 378 21.53 7.23 12.10
CA LEU A 378 21.71 8.68 12.02
C LEU A 378 20.73 9.35 11.04
N SER A 379 20.22 8.60 10.06
CA SER A 379 19.12 9.00 9.19
C SER A 379 17.74 8.68 9.77
N GLU A 380 17.66 8.37 11.06
CA GLU A 380 16.42 8.03 11.78
C GLU A 380 15.67 6.84 11.16
N ASN A 381 16.42 5.82 10.76
CA ASN A 381 15.94 4.56 10.21
C ASN A 381 15.22 4.70 8.85
N LYS A 382 15.50 5.78 8.10
CA LYS A 382 14.94 6.04 6.75
C LYS A 382 15.12 4.84 5.79
N TYR A 383 16.20 4.06 5.95
CA TYR A 383 16.60 3.01 5.01
C TYR A 383 16.27 1.59 5.50
N ASN A 384 15.33 1.43 6.44
CA ASN A 384 14.93 0.13 6.99
C ASN A 384 14.46 -0.89 5.94
N SER A 385 13.76 -0.43 4.90
CA SER A 385 13.28 -1.28 3.81
C SER A 385 14.41 -1.86 2.93
N LEU A 386 15.66 -1.40 3.10
CA LEU A 386 16.85 -2.00 2.48
C LEU A 386 17.43 -3.19 3.29
N ASN A 387 16.68 -3.73 4.26
CA ASN A 387 17.12 -4.77 5.19
C ASN A 387 18.36 -4.37 6.03
N ILE A 388 18.56 -3.07 6.24
CA ILE A 388 19.57 -2.56 7.17
C ILE A 388 18.97 -2.56 8.57
N LYS A 389 19.68 -3.17 9.53
CA LYS A 389 19.23 -3.25 10.92
C LYS A 389 19.06 -1.86 11.53
N SER A 390 18.12 -1.74 12.48
CA SER A 390 17.78 -0.48 13.15
C SER A 390 17.47 -0.67 14.63
N LEU A 391 17.38 0.45 15.34
CA LEU A 391 16.91 0.54 16.73
C LEU A 391 15.84 1.61 16.82
N ASN A 392 14.93 1.48 17.79
CA ASN A 392 14.00 2.55 18.11
C ASN A 392 14.79 3.77 18.63
N THR A 393 14.64 4.91 17.96
CA THR A 393 15.31 6.16 18.32
C THR A 393 14.34 7.24 18.80
N ASP A 394 13.08 6.89 19.13
CA ASP A 394 11.98 7.83 19.42
C ASP A 394 12.25 8.73 20.64
N ARG A 395 13.22 8.35 21.49
CA ARG A 395 13.66 9.15 22.64
C ARG A 395 14.92 9.92 22.30
N ASP A 396 14.91 11.24 22.51
CA ASP A 396 16.07 12.13 22.30
C ASP A 396 17.35 11.66 23.01
N ILE A 397 17.21 11.09 24.21
CA ILE A 397 18.34 10.55 24.96
C ILE A 397 18.98 9.32 24.28
N TYR A 398 18.23 8.55 23.49
CA TYR A 398 18.78 7.42 22.74
C TYR A 398 19.55 7.89 21.52
N PHE A 399 19.03 8.89 20.78
CA PHE A 399 19.81 9.48 19.68
C PHE A 399 21.09 10.15 20.17
N PHE A 400 21.04 10.85 21.32
CA PHE A 400 22.26 11.36 21.95
C PHE A 400 23.28 10.25 22.25
N ARG A 401 22.82 9.11 22.78
CA ARG A 401 23.67 7.94 23.06
C ARG A 401 24.22 7.30 21.78
N ILE A 402 23.43 7.24 20.71
CA ILE A 402 23.90 6.81 19.37
C ILE A 402 25.05 7.72 18.92
N CYS A 403 24.86 9.04 18.95
CA CYS A 403 25.91 10.00 18.60
C CYS A 403 27.18 9.83 19.45
N TYR A 404 27.03 9.49 20.73
CA TYR A 404 28.16 9.24 21.61
C TYR A 404 28.87 7.92 21.33
N PHE A 405 28.15 6.80 21.39
CA PHE A 405 28.72 5.45 21.30
C PHE A 405 29.31 5.16 19.93
N PHE A 406 28.74 5.72 18.87
CA PHE A 406 29.25 5.58 17.50
C PHE A 406 30.19 6.72 17.09
N HIS A 407 30.83 7.40 18.05
CA HIS A 407 31.89 8.38 17.81
C HIS A 407 31.51 9.58 16.91
N VAL A 408 30.23 9.93 16.80
CA VAL A 408 29.77 11.05 15.96
C VAL A 408 30.27 12.38 16.51
N PHE A 409 30.21 12.58 17.83
CA PHE A 409 30.78 13.79 18.44
C PHE A 409 32.30 13.86 18.24
N ASP A 410 33.00 12.73 18.37
CA ASP A 410 34.46 12.69 18.20
C ASP A 410 34.85 13.01 16.76
N TYR A 411 34.12 12.49 15.77
CA TYR A 411 34.33 12.85 14.37
C TYR A 411 34.27 14.37 14.16
N PHE A 412 33.20 15.02 14.64
CA PHE A 412 33.05 16.47 14.46
C PHE A 412 34.12 17.27 15.21
N THR A 413 34.56 16.81 16.37
CA THR A 413 35.63 17.50 17.12
C THR A 413 37.02 17.26 16.51
N GLU A 414 37.36 16.02 16.16
CA GLU A 414 38.70 15.63 15.68
C GLU A 414 38.93 15.96 14.20
N VAL A 415 37.89 15.84 13.36
CA VAL A 415 38.00 16.00 11.90
C VAL A 415 37.47 17.36 11.43
N GLU A 416 36.32 17.79 11.96
CA GLU A 416 35.65 19.04 11.52
C GLU A 416 35.98 20.23 12.45
N GLY A 417 36.72 20.02 13.54
CA GLY A 417 37.17 21.06 14.46
C GLY A 417 36.05 21.71 15.29
N ILE A 418 34.91 21.05 15.45
CA ILE A 418 33.75 21.57 16.17
C ILE A 418 33.93 21.42 17.68
N VAL A 419 33.72 22.52 18.40
CA VAL A 419 33.66 22.56 19.86
C VAL A 419 32.19 22.59 20.28
N PHE A 420 31.75 21.55 21.00
CA PHE A 420 30.36 21.40 21.42
C PHE A 420 30.04 22.16 22.72
N ASP A 421 30.13 23.49 22.69
CA ASP A 421 29.95 24.37 23.86
C ASP A 421 28.64 25.20 23.83
N SER A 422 27.93 25.17 22.71
CA SER A 422 26.76 26.01 22.43
C SER A 422 25.69 25.22 21.70
N ILE A 423 24.43 25.66 21.76
CA ILE A 423 23.31 24.97 21.07
C ILE A 423 23.58 24.87 19.55
N ALA A 424 24.12 25.93 18.95
CA ALA A 424 24.43 25.99 17.51
C ALA A 424 25.49 24.96 17.09
N SER A 425 26.42 24.58 17.97
CA SER A 425 27.44 23.57 17.65
C SER A 425 26.85 22.20 17.30
N PHE A 426 25.64 21.88 17.81
CA PHE A 426 24.94 20.64 17.53
C PHE A 426 24.19 20.64 16.19
N ASP A 427 24.07 21.79 15.51
CA ASP A 427 23.43 21.88 14.20
C ASP A 427 24.15 21.04 13.15
N SER A 428 25.45 20.84 13.32
CA SER A 428 26.25 20.01 12.42
C SER A 428 25.82 18.54 12.40
N ILE A 429 25.15 18.05 13.46
CA ILE A 429 24.66 16.67 13.54
C ILE A 429 23.42 16.48 12.64
N ILE A 430 22.67 17.56 12.38
CA ILE A 430 21.51 17.57 11.47
C ILE A 430 21.95 17.29 10.02
N LYS A 431 23.25 17.42 9.69
CA LYS A 431 23.78 17.04 8.37
C LYS A 431 23.53 15.58 8.00
N PHE A 432 23.30 14.70 8.98
CA PHE A 432 22.95 13.29 8.72
C PHE A 432 21.46 13.07 8.46
N ASN A 433 20.60 14.03 8.83
CA ASN A 433 19.18 14.05 8.48
C ASN A 433 18.64 15.49 8.50
N PRO A 434 18.53 16.17 7.34
CA PRO A 434 18.02 17.54 7.25
C PRO A 434 16.59 17.71 7.75
N LEU A 435 15.82 16.62 7.78
CA LEU A 435 14.42 16.57 8.22
C LEU A 435 14.28 16.22 9.71
N ASN A 436 15.40 16.10 10.44
CA ASN A 436 15.38 15.80 11.87
C ASN A 436 14.66 16.92 12.64
N LYS A 437 13.42 16.64 13.07
CA LYS A 437 12.55 17.55 13.82
C LYS A 437 12.85 17.58 15.32
N ARG A 438 13.92 16.93 15.82
CA ARG A 438 14.22 16.87 17.26
C ARG A 438 14.62 18.26 17.76
N GLU A 439 13.66 18.95 18.36
CA GLU A 439 13.77 20.34 18.81
C GLU A 439 14.69 20.51 20.03
N ASN A 440 15.08 19.45 20.75
CA ASN A 440 15.70 19.59 22.06
C ASN A 440 17.24 19.62 22.05
N LYS A 441 17.84 20.42 21.15
CA LYS A 441 19.29 20.70 21.10
C LYS A 441 19.83 21.24 22.44
N GLN A 442 18.97 21.89 23.21
CA GLN A 442 19.29 22.32 24.57
C GLN A 442 19.56 21.14 25.52
N GLN A 443 18.84 20.02 25.36
CA GLN A 443 19.11 18.81 26.13
C GLN A 443 20.41 18.12 25.69
N PHE A 444 20.76 18.21 24.40
CA PHE A 444 22.06 17.72 23.89
C PHE A 444 23.22 18.46 24.54
N LEU A 445 23.16 19.80 24.59
CA LEU A 445 24.15 20.62 25.28
C LEU A 445 24.24 20.25 26.77
N LYS A 446 23.10 20.13 27.48
CA LYS A 446 23.08 19.73 28.89
C LYS A 446 23.73 18.36 29.12
N ASN A 447 23.42 17.37 28.29
CA ASN A 447 23.96 16.03 28.40
C ASN A 447 25.46 15.99 28.08
N TYR A 448 25.89 16.71 27.04
CA TYR A 448 27.28 16.75 26.60
C TYR A 448 28.18 17.45 27.62
N THR A 449 27.76 18.60 28.15
CA THR A 449 28.51 19.32 29.20
C THR A 449 28.68 18.49 30.47
N ASN A 450 27.71 17.63 30.78
CA ASN A 450 27.72 16.80 31.98
C ASN A 450 28.21 15.36 31.73
N ILE A 451 28.80 15.06 30.56
CA ILE A 451 29.17 13.70 30.18
C ILE A 451 30.24 13.05 31.08
N ASN A 452 30.98 13.88 31.80
CA ASN A 452 32.01 13.48 32.77
C ASN A 452 31.56 13.66 34.23
N ASN A 453 30.29 14.05 34.48
CA ASN A 453 29.76 14.30 35.82
C ASN A 453 28.58 13.39 36.12
N SER A 454 28.87 12.20 36.66
CA SER A 454 27.88 11.17 36.95
C SER A 454 26.86 11.53 38.03
N GLU A 455 27.16 12.52 38.86
CA GLU A 455 26.28 13.00 39.92
C GLU A 455 25.28 14.04 39.42
N HIS A 456 25.49 14.60 38.22
CA HIS A 456 24.61 15.62 37.67
C HIS A 456 23.30 15.01 37.15
N LYS A 457 22.19 15.71 37.35
CA LYS A 457 20.84 15.27 36.91
C LYS A 457 20.73 15.01 35.40
N ASP A 458 21.52 15.73 34.62
CA ASP A 458 21.56 15.65 33.16
C ASP A 458 22.66 14.69 32.64
N TYR A 459 23.22 13.83 33.50
CA TYR A 459 24.18 12.81 33.08
C TYR A 459 23.52 11.78 32.14
N PRO A 460 24.06 11.55 30.94
CA PRO A 460 23.38 10.74 29.93
C PRO A 460 23.43 9.22 30.20
N PHE A 461 24.31 8.74 31.09
CA PHE A 461 24.59 7.31 31.25
C PHE A 461 24.14 6.73 32.60
N THR A 462 22.84 6.54 32.78
CA THR A 462 22.32 5.81 33.96
C THR A 462 22.53 4.29 33.83
N SER A 463 23.20 3.66 34.82
CA SER A 463 23.70 2.27 34.74
C SER A 463 22.70 1.27 34.13
N LYS A 464 21.48 1.18 34.68
CA LYS A 464 20.46 0.24 34.22
C LYS A 464 19.98 0.49 32.78
N LYS A 465 19.77 1.76 32.40
CA LYS A 465 19.24 2.11 31.06
C LYS A 465 20.32 2.12 30.00
N THR A 466 21.57 2.38 30.37
CA THR A 466 22.70 2.34 29.45
C THR A 466 23.10 0.91 29.15
N GLU A 467 23.09 0.04 30.16
CA GLU A 467 23.39 -1.38 29.95
C GLU A 467 22.36 -2.03 29.03
N LEU A 468 21.06 -1.80 29.25
CA LEU A 468 20.00 -2.28 28.35
C LEU A 468 20.19 -1.78 26.91
N PHE A 469 20.57 -0.51 26.74
CA PHE A 469 20.81 0.07 25.42
C PHE A 469 22.03 -0.54 24.73
N LEU A 470 23.11 -0.82 25.47
CA LEU A 470 24.30 -1.47 24.94
C LEU A 470 24.04 -2.94 24.59
N SER A 471 23.27 -3.65 25.41
CA SER A 471 22.79 -5.00 25.07
C SER A 471 21.94 -4.98 23.80
N GLU A 472 21.08 -3.98 23.62
CA GLU A 472 20.27 -3.84 22.41
C GLU A 472 21.13 -3.63 21.15
N ILE A 473 22.21 -2.86 21.24
CA ILE A 473 23.18 -2.72 20.15
C ILE A 473 23.83 -4.07 19.82
N GLU A 474 24.29 -4.80 20.84
CA GLU A 474 24.98 -6.09 20.64
C GLU A 474 24.03 -7.16 20.06
N TYR A 475 22.84 -7.34 20.65
CA TYR A 475 21.90 -8.37 20.24
C TYR A 475 21.12 -8.03 18.96
N SER A 476 20.62 -6.80 18.84
CA SER A 476 19.76 -6.42 17.71
C SER A 476 20.59 -6.00 16.50
N LEU A 477 21.63 -5.20 16.69
CA LEU A 477 22.47 -4.72 15.58
C LEU A 477 23.60 -5.69 15.24
N GLY A 478 24.09 -6.46 16.21
CA GLY A 478 25.24 -7.35 16.01
C GLY A 478 26.57 -6.60 15.96
N ILE A 479 26.68 -5.49 16.70
CA ILE A 479 27.88 -4.66 16.78
C ILE A 479 28.57 -4.91 18.12
N ASP A 480 29.85 -5.29 18.09
CA ASP A 480 30.62 -5.59 19.28
C ASP A 480 30.80 -4.34 20.17
N ARG A 481 30.54 -4.49 21.47
CA ARG A 481 30.65 -3.41 22.46
C ARG A 481 32.04 -2.78 22.53
N GLU A 482 33.08 -3.53 22.20
CA GLU A 482 34.48 -3.08 22.20
C GLU A 482 34.77 -1.99 21.16
N LYS A 483 33.96 -1.91 20.09
CA LYS A 483 34.07 -0.87 19.06
C LYS A 483 33.38 0.43 19.45
N LEU A 484 32.52 0.40 20.46
CA LEU A 484 31.76 1.57 20.91
C LEU A 484 32.61 2.46 21.82
N LYS A 485 32.30 3.74 21.83
CA LYS A 485 32.97 4.69 22.72
C LYS A 485 32.78 4.30 24.19
N PRO A 486 33.87 4.14 24.97
CA PRO A 486 33.75 3.81 26.38
C PRO A 486 33.12 4.97 27.14
N ILE A 487 32.23 4.65 28.08
CA ILE A 487 31.68 5.64 29.02
C ILE A 487 32.85 6.17 29.86
N PRO A 488 32.96 7.48 30.13
CA PRO A 488 34.07 8.02 30.92
C PRO A 488 34.03 7.38 32.32
N GLU A 489 35.18 6.90 32.79
CA GLU A 489 35.26 6.15 34.05
C GLU A 489 34.61 6.92 35.21
N LEU A 490 33.68 6.25 35.88
CA LEU A 490 33.13 6.71 37.16
C LEU A 490 34.29 6.75 38.15
N ARG A 491 34.67 7.95 38.63
CA ARG A 491 35.47 8.04 39.85
C ARG A 491 34.60 7.56 41.00
N ILE A 492 34.68 6.26 41.31
CA ILE A 492 34.14 5.70 42.55
C ILE A 492 35.05 6.23 43.66
N TYR A 493 34.56 7.20 44.43
CA TYR A 493 35.17 7.62 45.71
C TYR A 493 34.60 6.80 46.86
#